data_AF-A0A820A3L9-F1
#
_entry.id   AF-A0A820A3L9-F1
#
_cell.length_a   1.000
_cell.length_b   1.000
_cell.length_c   1.000
_cell.angle_alpha   90.00
_cell.angle_beta   90.00
_cell.angle_gamma   90.00
#
_symmetry.space_group_name_H-M   'P 1'
#
loop_
_entity.id
_entity.type
_entity.pdbx_description
1 polymer ?
#
loop_
_entity_poly.entity_id
_entity_poly.type
_entity_poly.pdbx_seq_one_letter_code
_entity_poly.pdbx_strand_id
1 'polypeptide(L)'
;MMVVNIYADDLRVAIVSARSKFSKTQDVTVNVQYSNTGNKTIRIHKWCLPDNELDDPLFKITCNDAPVHYTGPLIKRQAPTADDVISLAPGKTIVTPVRLSSAYDMT
;
A
#
# COMPACT_ATOMS: atom_id res chain seq x y z
N MET A 1 -6.75 11.49 12.58
CA MET A 1 -6.07 10.98 11.38
C MET A 1 -4.84 10.22 11.85
N MET A 2 -4.69 8.95 11.49
CA MET A 2 -3.50 8.14 11.85
C MET A 2 -2.58 8.06 10.63
N VAL A 3 -1.27 8.19 10.85
CA VAL A 3 -0.25 8.11 9.80
C VAL A 3 0.91 7.22 10.26
N VAL A 4 1.28 6.25 9.43
CA VAL A 4 2.48 5.41 9.64
C VAL A 4 3.46 5.71 8.51
N ASN A 5 4.73 6.00 8.82
CA ASN A 5 5.77 6.29 7.81
C ASN A 5 6.82 5.18 7.77
N ILE A 6 7.27 4.83 6.57
CA ILE A 6 8.39 3.94 6.29
C ILE A 6 9.30 4.62 5.27
N TYR A 7 10.62 4.45 5.39
CA TYR A 7 11.61 5.11 4.53
C TYR A 7 12.52 4.07 3.88
N ALA A 8 12.82 4.27 2.59
CA ALA A 8 13.85 3.55 1.86
C ALA A 8 14.63 4.56 1.00
N ASP A 9 15.81 4.95 1.49
CA ASP A 9 16.61 6.02 0.90
C ASP A 9 15.78 7.32 0.72
N ASP A 10 15.55 7.76 -0.51
CA ASP A 10 14.77 8.95 -0.85
C ASP A 10 13.25 8.71 -0.94
N LEU A 11 12.77 7.45 -0.88
CA LEU A 11 11.35 7.11 -0.93
C LEU A 11 10.75 7.09 0.48
N ARG A 12 9.77 7.94 0.71
CA ARG A 12 8.90 7.91 1.90
C ARG A 12 7.56 7.28 1.54
N VAL A 13 7.13 6.30 2.31
CA VAL A 13 5.78 5.71 2.20
C VAL A 13 5.00 6.05 3.45
N ALA A 14 3.78 6.56 3.30
CA ALA A 14 2.88 6.88 4.39
C ALA A 14 1.52 6.20 4.22
N ILE A 15 1.04 5.49 5.25
CA ILE A 15 -0.32 4.95 5.28
C ILE A 15 -1.19 5.92 6.05
N VAL A 16 -2.24 6.44 5.43
CA VAL A 16 -3.16 7.42 6.00
C VAL A 16 -4.57 6.85 6.06
N SER A 17 -5.17 6.86 7.24
CA SER A 17 -6.58 6.49 7.41
C SER A 17 -7.43 7.71 7.78
N ALA A 18 -8.61 7.81 7.16
CA ALA A 18 -9.59 8.84 7.51
C ALA A 18 -10.08 8.70 8.95
N ARG A 19 -10.11 7.47 9.48
CA ARG A 19 -10.59 7.11 10.81
C ARG A 19 -9.57 6.25 11.54
N SER A 20 -9.55 6.36 12.86
CA SER A 20 -8.68 5.54 13.74
C SER A 20 -9.38 4.30 14.30
N LYS A 21 -10.69 4.17 14.10
CA LYS A 21 -11.52 3.05 14.56
C LYS A 21 -12.58 2.74 13.51
N PHE A 22 -12.90 1.47 13.36
CA PHE A 22 -13.88 0.93 12.43
C PHE A 22 -14.82 -0.03 13.17
N SER A 23 -16.09 -0.10 12.79
CA SER A 23 -16.99 -1.15 13.26
C SER A 23 -16.83 -2.43 12.43
N LYS A 24 -17.22 -3.59 12.96
CA LYS A 24 -17.11 -4.89 12.27
C LYS A 24 -17.74 -4.94 10.87
N THR A 25 -18.78 -4.14 10.63
CA THR A 25 -19.52 -4.11 9.36
C THR A 25 -19.03 -3.04 8.37
N GLN A 26 -18.03 -2.25 8.76
CA GLN A 26 -17.50 -1.17 7.92
C GLN A 26 -16.31 -1.65 7.10
N ASP A 27 -16.27 -1.22 5.84
CA ASP A 27 -15.07 -1.36 5.05
C ASP A 27 -13.91 -0.55 5.61
N VAL A 28 -12.74 -1.18 5.60
CA VAL A 28 -11.50 -0.55 6.04
C VAL A 28 -10.72 -0.13 4.80
N THR A 29 -10.78 1.16 4.50
CA THR A 29 -10.03 1.77 3.39
C THR A 29 -8.94 2.69 3.95
N VAL A 30 -7.73 2.58 3.39
CA VAL A 30 -6.58 3.44 3.68
C VAL A 30 -6.06 4.07 2.39
N ASN A 31 -5.37 5.20 2.51
CA ASN A 31 -4.61 5.78 1.41
C ASN A 31 -3.12 5.51 1.65
N VAL A 32 -2.43 4.92 0.69
CA VAL A 32 -0.98 4.78 0.71
C VAL A 32 -0.37 5.89 -0.13
N GLN A 33 0.53 6.66 0.47
CA GLN A 33 1.21 7.78 -0.16
C GLN A 33 2.67 7.42 -0.38
N TYR A 34 3.13 7.47 -1.62
CA TYR A 34 4.51 7.24 -2.02
C TYR A 34 5.11 8.57 -2.44
N SER A 35 6.03 9.11 -1.66
CA SER A 35 6.63 10.42 -1.86
C SER A 35 8.13 10.28 -2.13
N ASN A 36 8.59 10.82 -3.26
CA ASN A 36 10.01 10.99 -3.52
C ASN A 36 10.49 12.27 -2.83
N THR A 37 11.22 12.09 -1.73
CA THR A 37 11.77 13.18 -0.91
C THR A 37 13.21 13.58 -1.31
N GLY A 38 13.79 12.87 -2.27
CA GLY A 38 15.13 13.10 -2.78
C GLY A 38 15.21 14.05 -3.97
N ASN A 39 16.36 14.00 -4.65
CA ASN A 39 16.68 14.84 -5.80
C ASN A 39 16.85 14.06 -7.13
N LYS A 40 16.68 12.73 -7.11
CA LYS A 40 16.72 11.87 -8.31
C LYS A 40 15.37 11.22 -8.54
N THR A 41 15.05 10.89 -9.79
CA THR A 41 13.86 10.11 -10.13
C THR A 41 13.98 8.70 -9.57
N ILE A 42 12.97 8.27 -8.82
CA ILE A 42 12.86 6.92 -8.28
C ILE A 42 12.03 6.07 -9.24
N ARG A 43 12.43 4.82 -9.43
CA ARG A 43 11.69 3.82 -10.21
C ARG A 43 11.03 2.82 -9.26
N ILE A 44 9.71 2.67 -9.36
CA ILE A 44 8.92 1.80 -8.48
C ILE A 44 8.22 0.75 -9.33
N HIS A 45 8.28 -0.52 -8.93
CA HIS A 45 7.50 -1.57 -9.56
C HIS A 45 6.01 -1.34 -9.33
N LYS A 46 5.22 -1.42 -10.40
CA LYS A 46 3.75 -1.28 -10.35
C LYS A 46 3.13 -2.24 -9.34
N TRP A 47 3.68 -3.45 -9.19
CA TRP A 47 3.17 -4.47 -8.26
C TRP A 47 3.34 -4.09 -6.78
N CYS A 48 4.18 -3.09 -6.46
CA CYS A 48 4.31 -2.57 -5.10
C CYS A 48 3.36 -1.39 -4.81
N LEU A 49 2.64 -0.92 -5.84
CA LEU A 49 1.65 0.13 -5.73
C LEU A 49 0.28 -0.56 -5.76
N PRO A 50 -0.35 -0.75 -4.59
CA PRO A 50 -1.67 -1.37 -4.54
C PRO A 50 -2.64 -0.46 -5.31
N ASP A 51 -3.29 -1.03 -6.31
CA ASP A 51 -4.39 -0.39 -7.01
C ASP A 51 -5.74 -0.71 -6.31
N ASN A 52 -6.86 -0.67 -7.03
CA ASN A 52 -8.17 -0.94 -6.44
C ASN A 52 -8.31 -2.38 -5.89
N GLU A 53 -7.54 -3.35 -6.40
CA GLU A 53 -7.61 -4.75 -5.96
C GLU A 53 -6.25 -5.26 -5.49
N LEU A 54 -6.19 -5.80 -4.26
CA LEU A 54 -4.96 -6.38 -3.73
C LEU A 54 -4.77 -7.80 -4.25
N ASP A 55 -3.71 -7.99 -5.02
CA ASP A 55 -3.32 -9.26 -5.63
C ASP A 55 -1.99 -9.83 -5.10
N ASP A 56 -1.51 -9.23 -4.00
CA ASP A 56 -0.32 -9.61 -3.25
C ASP A 56 -0.48 -9.15 -1.78
N PRO A 57 0.03 -9.88 -0.77
CA PRO A 57 0.02 -9.47 0.64
C PRO A 57 1.00 -8.33 0.95
N LEU A 58 0.72 -7.13 0.45
CA LEU A 58 1.57 -5.93 0.63
C LEU A 58 1.51 -5.32 2.05
N PHE A 59 0.64 -5.82 2.92
CA PHE A 59 0.40 -5.24 4.25
C PHE A 59 0.59 -6.29 5.35
N LYS A 60 1.20 -5.85 6.45
CA LYS A 60 1.15 -6.57 7.71
C LYS A 60 0.08 -5.93 8.59
N ILE A 61 -0.97 -6.68 8.90
CA ILE A 61 -2.12 -6.19 9.67
C ILE A 61 -2.21 -6.94 10.99
N THR A 62 -2.51 -6.21 12.06
CA THR A 62 -2.82 -6.76 13.38
C THR A 62 -4.13 -6.16 13.90
N CYS A 63 -5.02 -7.00 14.42
CA CYS A 63 -6.26 -6.61 15.08
C CYS A 63 -6.26 -7.19 16.50
N ASN A 64 -6.37 -6.34 17.53
CA ASN A 64 -6.26 -6.75 18.93
C ASN A 64 -5.03 -7.65 19.19
N ASP A 65 -3.87 -7.23 18.68
CA ASP A 65 -2.57 -7.93 18.75
C ASP A 65 -2.50 -9.28 18.01
N ALA A 66 -3.59 -9.75 17.41
CA ALA A 66 -3.60 -10.93 16.55
C ALA A 66 -3.28 -10.55 15.09
N PRO A 67 -2.40 -11.29 14.39
CA PRO A 67 -2.15 -11.06 12.98
C PRO A 67 -3.41 -11.38 12.17
N VAL A 68 -3.68 -10.55 11.17
CA VAL A 68 -4.78 -10.76 10.22
C VAL A 68 -4.23 -11.40 8.95
N HIS A 69 -4.86 -12.49 8.51
CA HIS A 69 -4.44 -13.24 7.32
C HIS A 69 -4.91 -12.57 6.03
N TYR A 70 -4.05 -12.59 5.03
CA TYR A 70 -4.38 -12.25 3.65
C TYR A 70 -5.22 -13.37 3.02
N THR A 71 -6.32 -12.99 2.38
CA THR A 71 -7.32 -13.87 1.75
C THR A 71 -7.51 -13.57 0.26
N GLY A 72 -6.81 -12.58 -0.29
CA GLY A 72 -6.85 -12.25 -1.70
C GLY A 72 -6.06 -13.23 -2.60
N PRO A 73 -6.09 -13.01 -3.92
CA PRO A 73 -5.38 -13.86 -4.88
C PRO A 73 -3.86 -13.70 -4.76
N LEU A 74 -3.11 -14.74 -5.11
CA LEU A 74 -1.66 -14.66 -5.30
C LEU A 74 -1.35 -14.85 -6.77
N ILE A 75 -0.91 -13.79 -7.44
CA ILE A 75 -0.68 -13.83 -8.89
C ILE A 75 0.77 -14.20 -9.19
N LYS A 76 0.95 -15.31 -9.91
CA LYS A 76 2.23 -15.67 -10.53
C LYS A 76 2.48 -14.79 -11.74
N ARG A 77 3.59 -14.05 -11.74
CA ARG A 77 3.95 -13.10 -12.81
C ARG A 77 5.21 -13.57 -13.55
N GLN A 78 5.39 -13.11 -14.78
CA GLN A 78 6.66 -13.25 -15.50
C GLN A 78 7.72 -12.36 -14.85
N ALA A 79 8.98 -12.45 -15.30
CA ALA A 79 10.00 -11.52 -14.86
C ALA A 79 9.58 -10.07 -15.22
N PRO A 80 9.74 -9.10 -14.32
CA PRO A 80 9.32 -7.73 -14.57
C PRO A 80 10.08 -7.13 -15.75
N THR A 81 9.37 -6.33 -16.55
CA THR A 81 9.88 -5.60 -17.70
C THR A 81 9.96 -4.09 -17.40
N ALA A 82 10.48 -3.30 -18.35
CA ALA A 82 10.49 -1.84 -18.21
C ALA A 82 9.08 -1.24 -18.12
N ASP A 83 8.07 -1.91 -18.70
CA ASP A 83 6.68 -1.47 -18.67
C ASP A 83 6.02 -1.72 -17.30
N ASP A 84 6.63 -2.55 -16.44
CA ASP A 84 6.16 -2.82 -15.07
C ASP A 84 6.67 -1.80 -14.04
N VAL A 85 7.31 -0.72 -14.51
CA VAL A 85 7.93 0.29 -13.65
C VAL A 85 7.27 1.63 -13.88
N ILE A 86 7.01 2.36 -12.79
CA ILE A 86 6.64 3.77 -12.84
C ILE A 86 7.82 4.65 -12.42
N SER A 87 7.89 5.85 -12.96
CA SER A 87 8.87 6.86 -12.56
C SER A 87 8.22 7.89 -11.64
N LEU A 88 8.80 8.06 -10.45
CA LEU A 88 8.40 9.06 -9.48
C LEU A 88 9.47 10.15 -9.43
N ALA A 89 9.19 11.29 -10.06
CA ALA A 89 10.12 12.42 -10.11
C ALA A 89 10.37 13.04 -8.71
N PRO A 90 11.49 13.75 -8.50
CA PRO A 90 11.78 14.46 -7.25
C PRO A 90 10.63 15.34 -6.77
N GLY A 91 10.32 15.28 -5.48
CA GLY A 91 9.23 16.05 -4.85
C GLY A 91 7.82 15.61 -5.24
N LYS A 92 7.65 14.57 -6.07
CA LYS A 92 6.33 14.06 -6.43
C LYS A 92 5.83 13.04 -5.43
N THR A 93 4.51 13.00 -5.30
CA THR A 93 3.79 12.04 -4.47
C THR A 93 2.70 11.37 -5.29
N ILE A 94 2.59 10.05 -5.16
CA ILE A 94 1.48 9.24 -5.67
C ILE A 94 0.65 8.80 -4.47
N VAL A 95 -0.67 8.84 -4.61
CA VAL A 95 -1.61 8.38 -3.58
C VAL A 95 -2.48 7.29 -4.18
N THR A 96 -2.52 6.12 -3.53
CA THR A 96 -3.39 5.02 -3.94
C THR A 96 -4.39 4.68 -2.81
N PRO A 97 -5.71 4.67 -3.08
CA PRO A 97 -6.69 4.18 -2.14
C PRO A 97 -6.69 2.64 -2.16
N VAL A 98 -6.74 2.02 -0.98
CA VAL A 98 -6.69 0.57 -0.81
C VAL A 98 -7.78 0.14 0.16
N ARG A 99 -8.67 -0.74 -0.29
CA ARG A 99 -9.65 -1.41 0.58
C ARG A 99 -8.99 -2.66 1.18
N LEU A 100 -8.66 -2.63 2.47
CA LEU A 100 -8.03 -3.76 3.16
C LEU A 100 -9.04 -4.88 3.42
N SER A 101 -10.29 -4.54 3.73
CA SER A 101 -11.37 -5.51 4.01
C SER A 101 -11.77 -6.38 2.82
N SER A 102 -11.27 -6.12 1.60
CA SER A 102 -11.52 -6.98 0.44
C SER A 102 -10.56 -8.17 0.34
N ALA A 103 -9.39 -8.10 0.99
CA ALA A 103 -8.34 -9.10 0.85
C ALA A 103 -7.70 -9.52 2.17
N TYR A 104 -8.23 -9.06 3.30
CA TYR A 104 -7.84 -9.47 4.65
C TYR A 104 -9.08 -9.81 5.46
N ASP A 105 -9.03 -10.90 6.23
CA ASP A 105 -10.13 -11.29 7.11
C ASP A 105 -10.13 -10.41 8.37
N MET A 106 -10.89 -9.32 8.32
CA MET A 106 -10.95 -8.31 9.39
C MET A 106 -12.15 -8.51 10.35
N THR A 107 -12.72 -9.71 10.42
CA THR A 107 -13.94 -10.01 11.20
C THR A 107 -13.72 -10.19 12.72
#